data_AF-A0A015JYZ6-F1
#
_entry.id   AF-A0A015JYZ6-F1
#
_cell.length_a   1.000
_cell.length_b   1.000
_cell.length_c   1.000
_cell.angle_alpha   90.00
_cell.angle_beta   90.00
_cell.angle_gamma   90.00
#
_symmetry.space_group_name_H-M   'P 1'
#
loop_
_entity.id
_entity.type
_entity.pdbx_description
1 polymer ?
#
loop_
_entity_poly.entity_id
_entity_poly.type
_entity_poly.pdbx_seq_one_letter_code
_entity_poly.pdbx_strand_id
1 'polypeptide(L)'
;MFAQLYIIYIFFLVSAVVGIPVVNLQDQIFSIDGSAVPTRPKCTDPNNAKYKSSTCATRKSVRVSCESFSQPGTPVDTNFSCGDGDSCVNITPNDAFCVDDSSAQVWDNKNENEVVCSAPVSLVPPHVSFQLVAGITTYSTTGDPIRVAELQAKYDDNNSNIYTDYKYQENNYTFPIKQEDFSKKLSFCFYPGSNEEVQAVGSLAYVLM
;
A
#
# COMPACT_ATOMS: atom_id res chain seq x y z
N MET A 1 -17.97 -37.21 54.97
CA MET A 1 -18.74 -36.05 55.48
C MET A 1 -17.75 -34.90 55.64
N PHE A 2 -17.97 -33.79 54.93
CA PHE A 2 -17.29 -32.47 55.01
C PHE A 2 -15.79 -32.45 54.64
N ALA A 3 -15.21 -31.47 53.95
CA ALA A 3 -15.67 -30.32 53.16
C ALA A 3 -14.47 -29.80 52.32
N GLN A 4 -14.78 -29.04 51.27
CA GLN A 4 -13.88 -28.39 50.32
C GLN A 4 -12.92 -27.39 50.97
N LEU A 5 -11.72 -27.23 50.38
CA LEU A 5 -11.08 -25.92 50.09
C LEU A 5 -9.78 -26.16 49.29
N TYR A 6 -9.92 -26.47 48.00
CA TYR A 6 -8.85 -26.20 47.04
C TYR A 6 -8.89 -24.71 46.75
N ILE A 7 -8.05 -23.94 47.44
CA ILE A 7 -7.82 -22.53 47.11
C ILE A 7 -7.01 -22.49 45.83
N ILE A 8 -7.75 -22.38 44.73
CA ILE A 8 -7.25 -22.00 43.41
C ILE A 8 -6.82 -20.53 43.51
N TYR A 9 -5.53 -20.28 43.72
CA TYR A 9 -4.94 -18.95 43.52
C TYR A 9 -4.67 -18.76 42.03
N ILE A 10 -5.73 -18.43 41.27
CA ILE A 10 -5.59 -17.79 39.97
C ILE A 10 -5.09 -16.38 40.24
N PHE A 11 -3.80 -16.12 39.96
CA PHE A 11 -3.30 -14.76 39.83
C PHE A 11 -3.76 -14.19 38.49
N PHE A 12 -4.98 -13.63 38.49
CA PHE A 12 -5.37 -12.60 37.53
C PHE A 12 -4.57 -11.34 37.88
N LEU A 13 -3.46 -11.10 37.17
CA LEU A 13 -2.84 -9.78 37.14
C LEU A 13 -3.33 -9.07 35.88
N VAL A 14 -4.46 -8.41 36.03
CA VAL A 14 -4.93 -7.34 35.16
C VAL A 14 -4.04 -6.13 35.44
N SER A 15 -3.02 -5.91 34.60
CA SER A 15 -2.40 -4.60 34.47
C SER A 15 -2.86 -4.00 33.15
N ALA A 16 -4.05 -3.41 33.17
CA ALA A 16 -4.47 -2.42 32.20
C ALA A 16 -3.57 -1.20 32.38
N VAL A 17 -2.55 -1.07 31.53
CA VAL A 17 -1.88 0.21 31.31
C VAL A 17 -2.57 0.83 30.10
N VAL A 18 -3.50 1.73 30.40
CA VAL A 18 -4.08 2.67 29.45
C VAL A 18 -2.97 3.64 29.04
N GLY A 19 -2.66 3.67 27.74
CA GLY A 19 -1.71 4.59 27.15
C GLY A 19 -1.93 4.71 25.65
N ILE A 20 -2.84 5.61 25.25
CA ILE A 20 -2.84 6.26 23.94
C ILE A 20 -2.76 7.76 24.28
N PRO A 21 -2.08 8.65 23.52
CA PRO A 21 -1.43 8.49 22.21
C PRO A 21 0.04 8.93 22.22
N VAL A 22 0.80 8.47 21.23
CA VAL A 22 1.50 9.29 20.22
C VAL A 22 2.10 8.23 19.32
N VAL A 23 1.37 7.85 18.27
CA VAL A 23 2.00 7.10 17.18
C VAL A 23 2.92 8.11 16.52
N ASN A 24 4.18 8.11 16.95
CA ASN A 24 5.22 8.82 16.25
C ASN A 24 5.34 8.12 14.90
N LEU A 25 4.86 8.78 13.86
CA LEU A 25 4.78 8.33 12.46
C LEU A 25 6.16 8.08 11.82
N GLN A 26 7.21 7.83 12.61
CA GLN A 26 8.60 7.92 12.14
C GLN A 26 9.30 6.60 11.86
N ASP A 27 8.76 5.45 12.30
CA ASP A 27 9.36 4.15 12.00
C ASP A 27 8.28 3.06 11.82
N GLN A 28 7.53 3.11 10.72
CA GLN A 28 6.77 1.95 10.26
C GLN A 28 7.75 0.90 9.71
N ILE A 29 7.90 -0.20 10.45
CA ILE A 29 8.58 -1.42 9.98
C ILE A 29 7.49 -2.31 9.38
N PHE A 30 7.59 -2.60 8.08
CA PHE A 30 6.75 -3.61 7.43
C PHE A 30 7.10 -4.99 8.02
N SER A 31 6.27 -5.51 8.92
CA SER A 31 6.45 -6.82 9.55
C SER A 31 5.61 -7.88 8.84
N ILE A 32 6.25 -8.99 8.45
CA ILE A 32 5.67 -10.09 7.65
C ILE A 32 5.17 -11.23 8.54
N ASP A 33 5.21 -11.10 9.87
CA ASP A 33 4.68 -12.12 10.78
C ASP A 33 3.14 -12.05 10.87
N GLY A 34 2.48 -12.42 9.77
CA GLY A 34 1.20 -13.12 9.81
C GLY A 34 -0.12 -12.35 9.67
N SER A 35 -0.15 -11.04 9.37
CA SER A 35 -1.44 -10.30 9.38
C SER A 35 -1.76 -9.30 8.26
N ALA A 36 -0.86 -8.87 7.39
CA ALA A 36 -1.24 -7.86 6.38
C ALA A 36 -0.30 -7.83 5.17
N VAL A 37 -0.25 -8.92 4.39
CA VAL A 37 0.21 -8.78 3.00
C VAL A 37 -1.02 -8.34 2.19
N PRO A 38 -0.99 -7.16 1.53
CA PRO A 38 -2.11 -6.69 0.73
C PRO A 38 -2.58 -7.77 -0.22
N THR A 39 -3.82 -8.22 -0.06
CA THR A 39 -4.32 -9.36 -0.82
C THR A 39 -4.59 -8.94 -2.25
N ARG A 40 -3.80 -9.49 -3.18
CA ARG A 40 -4.13 -9.48 -4.61
C ARG A 40 -5.57 -9.97 -4.76
N PRO A 41 -6.44 -9.21 -5.42
CA PRO A 41 -7.83 -9.59 -5.55
C PRO A 41 -7.94 -10.85 -6.41
N LYS A 42 -8.92 -11.70 -6.09
CA LYS A 42 -9.09 -13.01 -6.71
C LYS A 42 -10.32 -13.04 -7.61
N CYS A 43 -10.23 -13.78 -8.70
CA CYS A 43 -11.39 -14.10 -9.52
C CYS A 43 -12.31 -15.05 -8.75
N THR A 44 -13.53 -14.60 -8.47
CA THR A 44 -14.51 -15.37 -7.68
C THR A 44 -15.48 -16.18 -8.54
N ASP A 45 -15.62 -15.85 -9.83
CA ASP A 45 -16.43 -16.62 -10.77
C ASP A 45 -15.69 -17.92 -11.16
N PRO A 46 -16.26 -19.11 -10.87
CA PRO A 46 -15.66 -20.39 -11.25
C PRO A 46 -15.42 -20.55 -12.75
N ASN A 47 -16.26 -19.92 -13.60
CA ASN A 47 -16.13 -20.00 -15.06
C ASN A 47 -14.99 -19.12 -15.59
N ASN A 48 -14.66 -18.05 -14.86
CA ASN A 48 -13.63 -17.08 -15.17
C ASN A 48 -12.61 -17.00 -14.03
N ALA A 49 -12.07 -18.15 -13.60
CA ALA A 49 -11.22 -18.23 -12.41
C ALA A 49 -9.76 -17.80 -12.64
N LYS A 50 -9.34 -17.52 -13.90
CA LYS A 50 -7.95 -17.17 -14.22
C LYS A 50 -7.75 -15.66 -14.13
N TYR A 51 -6.93 -15.21 -13.19
CA TYR A 51 -6.53 -13.81 -13.08
C TYR A 51 -5.74 -13.33 -14.31
N LYS A 52 -6.06 -12.14 -14.81
CA LYS A 52 -5.31 -11.48 -15.90
C LYS A 52 -4.63 -10.21 -15.46
N SER A 53 -5.39 -9.30 -14.88
CA SER A 53 -4.90 -8.03 -14.39
C SER A 53 -5.85 -7.44 -13.38
N SER A 54 -5.42 -6.41 -12.68
CA SER A 54 -6.28 -5.55 -11.88
C SER A 54 -5.80 -4.11 -11.93
N THR A 55 -6.72 -3.18 -11.71
CA THR A 55 -6.45 -1.75 -11.63
C THR A 55 -7.40 -1.11 -10.63
N CYS A 56 -6.98 -0.04 -9.97
CA CYS A 56 -7.88 0.74 -9.13
C CYS A 56 -9.02 1.32 -9.96
N ALA A 57 -10.26 1.01 -9.55
CA ALA A 57 -11.46 1.60 -10.13
C ALA A 57 -11.85 2.88 -9.39
N THR A 58 -11.72 2.86 -8.07
CA THR A 58 -11.79 4.02 -7.18
C THR A 58 -10.74 3.85 -6.08
N ARG A 59 -10.58 4.84 -5.20
CA ARG A 59 -9.77 4.71 -4.00
C ARG A 59 -10.24 3.56 -3.11
N LYS A 60 -11.51 3.15 -3.20
CA LYS A 60 -12.12 2.11 -2.36
C LYS A 60 -12.52 0.85 -3.15
N SER A 61 -12.08 0.71 -4.39
CA SER A 61 -12.40 -0.48 -5.18
C SER A 61 -11.36 -0.81 -6.24
N VAL A 62 -11.20 -2.11 -6.49
CA VAL A 62 -10.33 -2.66 -7.52
C VAL A 62 -11.19 -3.26 -8.62
N ARG A 63 -10.89 -2.96 -9.87
CA ARG A 63 -11.39 -3.72 -11.04
C ARG A 63 -10.43 -4.83 -11.35
N VAL A 64 -10.92 -6.06 -11.40
CA VAL A 64 -10.15 -7.25 -11.74
C VAL A 64 -10.63 -7.80 -13.06
N SER A 65 -9.69 -8.02 -13.96
CA SER A 65 -9.92 -8.69 -15.22
C SER A 65 -9.59 -10.18 -15.07
N CYS A 66 -10.57 -11.01 -15.39
CA CYS A 66 -10.54 -12.45 -15.19
C CYS A 66 -10.89 -13.16 -16.50
N GLU A 67 -10.30 -14.31 -16.78
CA GLU A 67 -10.61 -15.11 -17.97
C GLU A 67 -10.91 -16.56 -17.61
N SER A 68 -11.51 -17.28 -18.55
CA SER A 68 -11.70 -18.72 -18.44
C SER A 68 -10.40 -19.47 -18.70
N PHE A 69 -10.16 -20.54 -17.94
CA PHE A 69 -9.07 -21.49 -18.24
C PHE A 69 -9.36 -22.30 -19.51
N SER A 70 -10.64 -22.62 -19.78
CA SER A 70 -11.05 -23.47 -20.91
C SER A 70 -11.30 -22.66 -22.19
N GLN A 71 -11.65 -21.38 -22.08
CA GLN A 71 -11.89 -20.47 -23.20
C GLN A 71 -11.10 -19.17 -23.02
N PRO A 72 -9.77 -19.18 -23.23
CA PRO A 72 -8.95 -17.99 -23.07
C PRO A 72 -9.26 -16.95 -24.16
N GLY A 73 -9.05 -15.66 -23.86
CA GLY A 73 -9.14 -14.57 -24.83
C GLY A 73 -10.34 -13.63 -24.69
N THR A 74 -11.30 -13.94 -23.83
CA THR A 74 -12.43 -13.05 -23.50
C THR A 74 -12.43 -12.72 -22.01
N PRO A 75 -11.64 -11.71 -21.59
CA PRO A 75 -11.63 -11.30 -20.21
C PRO A 75 -12.97 -10.67 -19.80
N VAL A 76 -13.36 -10.90 -18.56
CA VAL A 76 -14.54 -10.32 -17.90
C VAL A 76 -14.04 -9.53 -16.70
N ASP A 77 -14.53 -8.29 -16.57
CA ASP A 77 -14.16 -7.41 -15.48
C ASP A 77 -15.16 -7.50 -14.33
N THR A 78 -14.64 -7.58 -13.10
CA THR A 78 -15.43 -7.55 -11.87
C THR A 78 -14.85 -6.51 -10.92
N ASN A 79 -15.69 -5.68 -10.31
CA ASN A 79 -15.26 -4.73 -9.29
C ASN A 79 -15.38 -5.37 -7.90
N PHE A 80 -14.33 -5.21 -7.10
CA PHE A 80 -14.27 -5.61 -5.70
C PHE A 80 -14.09 -4.37 -4.84
N SER A 81 -14.88 -4.26 -3.78
CA SER A 81 -14.70 -3.22 -2.78
C SER A 81 -13.51 -3.57 -1.88
N CYS A 82 -12.68 -2.58 -1.59
CA CYS A 82 -11.69 -2.66 -0.53
C CYS A 82 -12.39 -2.60 0.83
N GLY A 83 -11.77 -3.17 1.87
CA GLY A 83 -12.31 -3.15 3.23
C GLY A 83 -12.44 -1.75 3.80
N ASP A 84 -13.16 -1.64 4.91
CA ASP A 84 -13.20 -0.39 5.68
C ASP A 84 -11.80 -0.07 6.21
N GLY A 85 -11.29 1.11 5.88
CA GLY A 85 -9.90 1.49 6.18
C GLY A 85 -8.86 0.98 5.18
N ASP A 86 -9.28 0.33 4.08
CA ASP A 86 -8.36 -0.04 3.00
C ASP A 86 -8.45 0.97 1.86
N SER A 87 -7.33 1.21 1.19
CA SER A 87 -7.26 2.00 -0.03
C SER A 87 -6.66 1.18 -1.16
N CYS A 88 -7.16 1.38 -2.38
CA CYS A 88 -6.58 0.76 -3.55
C CYS A 88 -5.23 1.40 -3.90
N VAL A 89 -4.27 0.59 -4.34
CA VAL A 89 -2.99 1.06 -4.90
C VAL A 89 -2.64 0.19 -6.10
N ASN A 90 -2.38 0.82 -7.26
CA ASN A 90 -1.73 0.18 -8.39
C ASN A 90 -0.26 -0.09 -8.02
N ILE A 91 0.08 -1.36 -7.81
CA ILE A 91 1.42 -1.84 -7.45
C ILE A 91 2.25 -2.11 -8.70
N THR A 92 1.67 -2.74 -9.72
CA THR A 92 2.25 -2.90 -11.06
C THR A 92 1.29 -2.35 -12.10
N PRO A 93 1.70 -2.17 -13.37
CA PRO A 93 0.77 -1.81 -14.44
C PRO A 93 -0.42 -2.78 -14.60
N ASN A 94 -0.31 -4.00 -14.08
CA ASN A 94 -1.34 -5.04 -14.18
C ASN A 94 -1.84 -5.54 -12.82
N ASP A 95 -1.42 -4.92 -11.72
CA ASP A 95 -1.73 -5.39 -10.37
C ASP A 95 -2.08 -4.21 -9.46
N ALA A 96 -3.31 -4.21 -8.96
CA ALA A 96 -3.80 -3.28 -7.97
C ALA A 96 -4.32 -4.03 -6.75
N PHE A 97 -3.90 -3.59 -5.57
CA PHE A 97 -4.20 -4.24 -4.30
C PHE A 97 -5.02 -3.31 -3.41
N CYS A 98 -5.87 -3.89 -2.57
CA CYS A 98 -6.41 -3.19 -1.41
C CYS A 98 -5.35 -3.27 -0.30
N VAL A 99 -4.90 -2.11 0.15
CA VAL A 99 -3.87 -1.94 1.17
C VAL A 99 -4.52 -1.28 2.37
N ASP A 100 -4.34 -1.86 3.55
CA ASP A 100 -4.86 -1.31 4.79
C ASP A 100 -4.13 0.00 5.17
N ASP A 101 -4.80 0.86 5.93
CA ASP A 101 -4.26 2.16 6.36
C ASP A 101 -2.96 2.06 7.21
N SER A 102 -2.62 0.89 7.76
CA SER A 102 -1.34 0.70 8.47
C SER A 102 -0.17 0.39 7.54
N SER A 103 -0.47 -0.13 6.34
CA SER A 103 0.48 -0.47 5.29
C SER A 103 0.55 0.58 4.17
N ALA A 104 -0.41 1.50 4.13
CA ALA A 104 -0.49 2.59 3.16
C ALA A 104 -0.06 3.94 3.73
N GLN A 105 0.56 4.75 2.88
CA GLN A 105 0.74 6.18 3.11
C GLN A 105 -0.34 6.93 2.33
N VAL A 106 -1.09 7.79 3.02
CA VAL A 106 -2.10 8.64 2.41
C VAL A 106 -1.69 10.09 2.63
N TRP A 107 -1.63 10.88 1.55
CA TRP A 107 -1.35 12.31 1.62
C TRP A 107 -2.06 13.06 0.50
N ASP A 108 -2.11 14.37 0.58
CA ASP A 108 -2.69 15.24 -0.43
C ASP A 108 -1.74 16.39 -0.77
N ASN A 109 -2.08 17.17 -1.80
CA ASN A 109 -1.31 18.35 -2.19
C ASN A 109 -1.75 19.63 -1.47
N LYS A 110 -2.71 19.59 -0.55
CA LYS A 110 -3.26 20.79 0.13
C LYS A 110 -3.61 21.95 -0.81
N ASN A 111 -4.05 21.65 -2.03
CA ASN A 111 -4.33 22.63 -3.11
C ASN A 111 -3.11 23.42 -3.60
N GLU A 112 -1.89 22.93 -3.34
CA GLU A 112 -0.64 23.52 -3.81
C GLU A 112 -0.19 22.82 -5.10
N ASN A 113 0.30 23.60 -6.07
CA ASN A 113 0.89 23.08 -7.30
C ASN A 113 2.42 23.02 -7.19
N GLU A 114 2.89 22.18 -6.27
CA GLU A 114 4.30 21.87 -6.06
C GLU A 114 4.50 20.37 -5.81
N VAL A 115 5.76 19.92 -5.74
CA VAL A 115 6.06 18.53 -5.41
C VAL A 115 5.73 18.28 -3.94
N VAL A 116 4.81 17.36 -3.68
CA VAL A 116 4.39 16.98 -2.33
C VAL A 116 4.75 15.53 -2.04
N CYS A 117 5.26 15.27 -0.83
CA CYS A 117 5.76 13.97 -0.42
C CYS A 117 5.03 13.44 0.81
N SER A 118 4.87 12.12 0.86
CA SER A 118 4.49 11.39 2.06
C SER A 118 5.54 11.50 3.16
N ALA A 119 5.15 11.11 4.37
CA ALA A 119 6.12 10.77 5.41
C ALA A 119 7.08 9.66 4.90
N PRO A 120 8.35 9.69 5.34
CA PRO A 120 9.33 8.69 4.95
C PRO A 120 9.02 7.32 5.60
N VAL A 121 9.16 6.24 4.83
CA VAL A 121 9.01 4.86 5.28
C VAL A 121 10.35 4.15 5.27
N SER A 122 10.56 3.27 6.26
CA SER A 122 11.76 2.45 6.34
C SER A 122 11.62 1.22 5.44
N LEU A 123 12.66 0.93 4.66
CA LEU A 123 12.68 -0.21 3.77
C LEU A 123 13.22 -1.45 4.48
N VAL A 124 12.52 -2.57 4.33
CA VAL A 124 12.97 -3.87 4.84
C VAL A 124 13.30 -4.76 3.65
N PRO A 125 14.55 -5.27 3.52
CA PRO A 125 14.92 -6.16 2.44
C PRO A 125 13.98 -7.38 2.34
N PRO A 126 13.46 -7.72 1.15
CA PRO A 126 12.70 -8.95 0.94
C PRO A 126 13.56 -10.20 1.15
N HIS A 127 12.90 -11.34 1.33
CA HIS A 127 13.51 -12.63 1.03
C HIS A 127 13.96 -12.67 -0.44
N VAL A 128 15.09 -13.31 -0.74
CA VAL A 128 15.77 -13.32 -2.06
C VAL A 128 14.91 -13.71 -3.27
N SER A 129 13.74 -14.31 -3.04
CA SER A 129 12.79 -14.73 -4.06
C SER A 129 11.81 -13.64 -4.50
N PHE A 130 11.84 -12.47 -3.87
CA PHE A 130 10.90 -11.38 -4.14
C PHE A 130 11.63 -10.09 -4.49
N GLN A 131 11.05 -9.34 -5.43
CA GLN A 131 11.41 -7.95 -5.67
C GLN A 131 10.49 -7.07 -4.84
N LEU A 132 11.06 -6.10 -4.13
CA LEU A 132 10.28 -5.05 -3.48
C LEU A 132 9.96 -3.94 -4.49
N VAL A 133 8.70 -3.53 -4.55
CA VAL A 133 8.23 -2.44 -5.39
C VAL A 133 7.44 -1.44 -4.56
N ALA A 134 7.50 -0.18 -4.98
CA ALA A 134 6.68 0.90 -4.47
C ALA A 134 5.58 1.22 -5.49
N GLY A 135 4.33 1.24 -5.05
CA GLY A 135 3.17 1.67 -5.84
C GLY A 135 2.67 3.03 -5.38
N ILE A 136 2.32 3.93 -6.31
CA ILE A 136 1.66 5.21 -6.01
C ILE A 136 0.43 5.33 -6.91
N THR A 137 -0.74 5.60 -6.34
CA THR A 137 -1.95 5.95 -7.08
C THR A 137 -2.50 7.28 -6.60
N THR A 138 -2.84 8.14 -7.54
CA THR A 138 -3.42 9.46 -7.29
C THR A 138 -4.89 9.47 -7.64
N TYR A 139 -5.66 10.23 -6.88
CA TYR A 139 -7.12 10.26 -6.91
C TYR A 139 -7.63 11.70 -6.89
N SER A 140 -8.76 11.93 -7.56
CA SER A 140 -9.59 13.11 -7.34
C SER A 140 -10.21 13.08 -5.94
N THR A 141 -10.85 14.19 -5.56
CA THR A 141 -11.64 14.28 -4.31
C THR A 141 -12.85 13.35 -4.28
N THR A 142 -13.32 12.89 -5.44
CA THR A 142 -14.38 11.86 -5.56
C THR A 142 -13.85 10.44 -5.40
N GLY A 143 -12.52 10.27 -5.34
CA GLY A 143 -11.87 8.98 -5.23
C GLY A 143 -11.68 8.28 -6.57
N ASP A 144 -11.87 8.96 -7.70
CA ASP A 144 -11.59 8.40 -9.02
C ASP A 144 -10.08 8.50 -9.30
N PRO A 145 -9.43 7.44 -9.84
CA PRO A 145 -8.02 7.50 -10.17
C PRO A 145 -7.77 8.58 -11.23
N ILE A 146 -6.78 9.43 -10.98
CA ILE A 146 -6.36 10.49 -11.91
C ILE A 146 -4.88 10.36 -12.24
N ARG A 147 -4.45 11.11 -13.24
CA ARG A 147 -3.05 11.30 -13.56
C ARG A 147 -2.61 12.68 -13.10
N VAL A 148 -1.38 12.74 -12.63
CA VAL A 148 -0.68 13.95 -12.23
C VAL A 148 0.48 14.19 -13.18
N ALA A 149 1.08 15.36 -13.14
CA ALA A 149 2.22 15.68 -13.99
C ALA A 149 3.40 14.73 -13.74
N GLU A 150 3.70 14.40 -12.47
CA GLU A 150 4.82 13.52 -12.14
C GLU A 150 4.56 12.65 -10.90
N LEU A 151 5.12 11.44 -10.91
CA LEU A 151 5.25 10.57 -9.73
C LEU A 151 6.73 10.31 -9.45
N GLN A 152 7.10 10.27 -8.17
CA GLN A 152 8.48 10.13 -7.72
C GLN A 152 8.60 9.20 -6.51
N ALA A 153 9.65 8.39 -6.49
CA ALA A 153 10.14 7.69 -5.31
C ALA A 153 11.46 8.37 -4.87
N LYS A 154 11.44 9.05 -3.73
CA LYS A 154 12.61 9.77 -3.17
C LYS A 154 13.28 8.91 -2.10
N TYR A 155 14.56 8.61 -2.28
CA TYR A 155 15.35 7.87 -1.29
C TYR A 155 16.29 8.83 -0.57
N ASP A 156 16.14 8.97 0.74
CA ASP A 156 16.93 9.94 1.52
C ASP A 156 17.21 9.45 2.94
N ASP A 157 18.46 9.59 3.38
CA ASP A 157 18.92 9.37 4.75
C ASP A 157 19.09 10.67 5.53
N ASN A 158 19.25 11.79 4.83
CA ASN A 158 19.59 13.09 5.38
C ASN A 158 18.77 14.13 4.64
N ASN A 159 17.75 14.66 5.34
CA ASN A 159 16.81 15.75 5.05
C ASN A 159 17.33 16.96 4.23
N SER A 160 18.06 16.69 3.15
CA SER A 160 18.85 17.60 2.36
C SER A 160 18.17 17.64 1.01
N ASN A 161 17.86 18.85 0.57
CA ASN A 161 17.22 19.14 -0.71
C ASN A 161 18.15 18.84 -1.91
N ILE A 162 19.03 17.84 -1.79
CA ILE A 162 19.92 17.45 -2.87
C ILE A 162 19.13 16.49 -3.76
N TYR A 163 18.70 17.03 -4.89
CA TYR A 163 18.04 16.41 -6.05
C TYR A 163 18.84 15.26 -6.69
N THR A 164 19.44 14.35 -5.92
CA THR A 164 20.38 13.35 -6.47
C THR A 164 19.89 11.91 -6.42
N ASP A 165 18.84 11.57 -5.66
CA ASP A 165 18.43 10.16 -5.52
C ASP A 165 16.93 9.91 -5.52
N TYR A 166 16.34 10.15 -6.68
CA TYR A 166 14.91 10.08 -6.92
C TYR A 166 14.66 9.49 -8.29
N LYS A 167 13.71 8.55 -8.34
CA LYS A 167 13.29 7.92 -9.59
C LYS A 167 12.04 8.63 -10.07
N TYR A 168 12.16 9.27 -11.23
CA TYR A 168 11.04 9.88 -11.93
C TYR A 168 10.34 8.87 -12.81
N GLN A 169 9.02 8.91 -12.80
CA GLN A 169 8.22 8.26 -13.83
C GLN A 169 7.04 9.14 -14.23
N GLU A 170 6.96 9.45 -15.53
CA GLU A 170 5.73 9.90 -16.14
C GLU A 170 4.81 8.68 -16.29
N ASN A 171 3.69 8.66 -15.55
CA ASN A 171 2.57 7.74 -15.78
C ASN A 171 2.79 6.25 -15.48
N ASN A 172 3.91 5.85 -14.88
CA ASN A 172 4.06 4.50 -14.34
C ASN A 172 3.90 4.56 -12.81
N TYR A 173 2.89 3.85 -12.31
CA TYR A 173 2.53 3.81 -10.90
C TYR A 173 3.57 3.08 -10.02
N THR A 174 4.63 2.53 -10.61
CA THR A 174 5.45 1.46 -10.03
C THR A 174 6.94 1.79 -10.04
N PHE A 175 7.54 1.76 -8.86
CA PHE A 175 8.95 2.01 -8.66
C PHE A 175 9.64 0.76 -8.12
N PRO A 176 10.38 0.02 -8.98
CA PRO A 176 11.22 -1.08 -8.51
C PRO A 176 12.31 -0.56 -7.56
N ILE A 177 12.36 -1.15 -6.36
CA ILE A 177 13.34 -0.79 -5.34
C ILE A 177 14.56 -1.69 -5.53
N LYS A 178 15.74 -1.07 -5.61
CA LYS A 178 16.99 -1.79 -5.78
C LYS A 178 17.56 -2.14 -4.42
N GLN A 179 18.43 -3.16 -4.39
CA GLN A 179 19.08 -3.59 -3.16
C GLN A 179 19.92 -2.48 -2.49
N GLU A 180 20.54 -1.62 -3.29
CA GLU A 180 21.33 -0.46 -2.82
C GLU A 180 20.49 0.61 -2.09
N ASP A 181 19.17 0.59 -2.25
CA ASP A 181 18.26 1.55 -1.66
C ASP A 181 17.72 1.11 -0.28
N PHE A 182 17.92 -0.15 0.14
CA PHE A 182 17.34 -0.68 1.38
C PHE A 182 17.90 -0.06 2.67
N SER A 183 19.07 0.58 2.62
CA SER A 183 19.57 1.33 3.79
C SER A 183 18.89 2.69 3.95
N LYS A 184 18.14 3.14 2.94
CA LYS A 184 17.56 4.49 2.86
C LYS A 184 16.11 4.52 3.34
N LYS A 185 15.65 5.68 3.78
CA LYS A 185 14.20 5.93 3.91
C LYS A 185 13.62 6.31 2.55
N LEU A 186 12.41 5.84 2.26
CA LEU A 186 11.67 6.14 1.03
C LEU A 186 10.52 7.10 1.33
N SER A 187 10.40 8.19 0.57
CA SER A 187 9.18 8.99 0.49
C SER A 187 8.52 8.82 -0.87
N PHE A 188 7.20 8.70 -0.88
CA PHE A 188 6.40 8.72 -2.10
C PHE A 188 6.03 10.17 -2.40
N CYS A 189 6.28 10.65 -3.61
CA CYS A 189 5.99 12.04 -3.98
C CYS A 189 5.26 12.13 -5.30
N PHE A 190 4.54 13.24 -5.49
CA PHE A 190 3.94 13.58 -6.78
C PHE A 190 3.94 15.09 -7.01
N TYR A 191 3.91 15.49 -8.28
CA TYR A 191 3.64 16.87 -8.72
C TYR A 191 2.28 16.90 -9.42
N PRO A 192 1.26 17.58 -8.87
CA PRO A 192 -0.10 17.53 -9.42
C PRO A 192 -0.19 18.11 -10.84
N GLY A 193 0.53 19.19 -11.14
CA GLY A 193 0.44 19.91 -12.41
C GLY A 193 -0.74 20.88 -12.50
N SER A 194 -1.51 21.05 -11.41
CA SER A 194 -2.56 22.05 -11.25
C SER A 194 -2.78 22.37 -9.76
N ASN A 195 -3.59 23.40 -9.47
CA ASN A 195 -4.01 23.73 -8.09
C ASN A 195 -5.25 22.94 -7.63
N GLU A 196 -5.72 21.97 -8.42
CA GLU A 196 -6.82 21.10 -7.99
C GLU A 196 -6.36 20.21 -6.84
N GLU A 197 -7.30 19.84 -5.97
CA GLU A 197 -7.02 18.94 -4.86
C GLU A 197 -6.82 17.51 -5.39
N VAL A 198 -5.67 16.94 -5.04
CA VAL A 198 -5.27 15.58 -5.40
C VAL A 198 -4.93 14.82 -4.13
N GLN A 199 -5.52 13.63 -3.99
CA GLN A 199 -5.17 12.68 -2.95
C GLN A 199 -4.24 11.61 -3.53
N ALA A 200 -3.28 11.14 -2.77
CA ALA A 200 -2.38 10.06 -3.15
C ALA A 200 -2.37 8.96 -2.10
N VAL A 201 -2.21 7.74 -2.59
CA VAL A 201 -2.01 6.55 -1.77
C VAL A 201 -0.77 5.83 -2.29
N GLY A 202 0.18 5.59 -1.39
CA GLY A 202 1.44 4.91 -1.66
C GLY A 202 1.57 3.66 -0.79
N SER A 203 2.11 2.58 -1.35
CA SER A 203 2.36 1.34 -0.60
C SER A 203 3.58 0.62 -1.13
N LEU A 204 4.20 -0.15 -0.25
CA LEU A 204 5.17 -1.17 -0.63
C LEU A 204 4.46 -2.50 -0.92
N ALA A 205 5.03 -3.29 -1.82
CA ALA A 205 4.59 -4.65 -2.07
C ALA A 205 5.76 -5.53 -2.53
N TYR A 206 5.65 -6.82 -2.23
CA TYR A 206 6.55 -7.85 -2.75
C TYR A 206 5.94 -8.48 -4.00
N VAL A 207 6.67 -8.42 -5.11
CA VAL A 207 6.30 -9.10 -6.35
C VAL A 207 7.26 -10.25 -6.62
N LEU A 208 6.72 -11.37 -7.10
CA LEU A 208 7.52 -12.52 -7.54
C LEU A 208 8.32 -12.12 -8.78
N MET A 209 9.61 -12.45 -8.78
CA MET A 209 10.52 -12.29 -9.93
C MET A 209 10.34 -13.42 -10.95
#